data_AF-A0A9W5YE06-F1
#
_entry.id   AF-A0A9W5YE06-F1
#
_cell.length_a   1.000
_cell.length_b   1.000
_cell.length_c   1.000
_cell.angle_alpha   90.00
_cell.angle_beta   90.00
_cell.angle_gamma   90.00
#
_symmetry.space_group_name_H-M   'P 1'
#
loop_
_entity.id
_entity.type
_entity.pdbx_description
1 polymer ?
#
loop_
_entity_poly.entity_id
_entity_poly.type
_entity_poly.pdbx_seq_one_letter_code
_entity_poly.pdbx_strand_id
1 'polypeptide(L)'
;MYLSLNTSYKYSMIINNFSIKEIPIVLTELTIPQSYYHLIDNAVIYCNKLDELGYKYTNQLLEIQNNHNRLEELCQKTSIQFTYLQSLIKLLAFNQYKPFPIKKIESLSKKEINKFLNKGYKKSDQILLIGKTKEDRKKVAKEVGVPVDCVTKLIKMADLMRLPGVKYIRANLYYEAGLDYVQKFIGLDLDKTREYLTAFVKDTHVAKMAPLKKELATHIMWSQIYPIQVEFE
;
A
#
# COMPACT_ATOMS: atom_id res chain seq x y z
N MET A 1 25.35 7.74 4.89
CA MET A 1 24.33 8.43 5.71
C MET A 1 23.25 7.41 6.05
N TYR A 2 23.34 6.79 7.22
CA TYR A 2 22.40 5.73 7.65
C TYR A 2 21.11 6.38 8.17
N LEU A 3 20.03 6.31 7.40
CA LEU A 3 18.68 6.60 7.91
C LEU A 3 18.36 5.55 8.98
N SER A 4 18.26 5.99 10.24
CA SER A 4 18.00 5.13 11.39
C SER A 4 16.62 4.44 11.28
N LEU A 5 16.43 3.31 11.96
CA LEU A 5 15.18 2.54 11.98
C LEU A 5 13.93 3.40 12.30
N ASN A 6 14.08 4.45 13.11
CA ASN A 6 13.03 5.42 13.43
C ASN A 6 12.56 6.23 12.22
N THR A 7 13.48 6.47 11.28
CA THR A 7 13.22 7.21 10.06
C THR A 7 12.41 6.39 9.06
N SER A 8 12.71 5.09 8.94
CA SER A 8 11.95 4.16 8.07
C SER A 8 10.50 3.97 8.53
N TYR A 9 10.26 3.93 9.85
CA TYR A 9 8.89 3.85 10.41
C TYR A 9 8.09 5.14 10.18
N LYS A 10 8.73 6.31 10.34
CA LYS A 10 8.09 7.60 10.06
C LYS A 10 7.75 7.76 8.57
N TYR A 11 8.62 7.29 7.67
CA TYR A 11 8.35 7.31 6.23
C TYR A 11 7.30 6.30 5.79
N SER A 12 7.21 5.11 6.42
CA SER A 12 6.15 4.14 6.10
C SER A 12 4.76 4.67 6.44
N MET A 13 4.62 5.50 7.49
CA MET A 13 3.36 6.17 7.80
C MET A 13 2.92 7.18 6.73
N ILE A 14 3.87 7.75 5.97
CA ILE A 14 3.58 8.77 4.96
C ILE A 14 3.15 8.13 3.62
N ILE A 15 3.68 6.97 3.26
CA ILE A 15 3.42 6.32 1.97
C ILE A 15 1.96 5.85 1.83
N ASN A 16 1.37 5.35 2.91
CA ASN A 16 -0.03 4.90 2.97
C ASN A 16 -0.79 5.73 4.01
N ASN A 17 -0.68 7.06 3.91
CA ASN A 17 -1.46 7.97 4.75
C ASN A 17 -2.82 8.24 4.11
N PHE A 18 -3.86 7.56 4.60
CA PHE A 18 -5.19 7.63 4.01
C PHE A 18 -6.03 8.72 4.66
N SER A 19 -6.93 9.33 3.89
CA SER A 19 -7.96 10.21 4.43
C SER A 19 -8.89 9.43 5.35
N ILE A 20 -9.14 9.93 6.56
CA ILE A 20 -10.07 9.29 7.51
C ILE A 20 -11.48 9.21 6.91
N LYS A 21 -11.90 10.24 6.16
CA LYS A 21 -13.21 10.27 5.50
C LYS A 21 -13.41 9.18 4.45
N GLU A 22 -12.33 8.65 3.89
CA GLU A 22 -12.37 7.64 2.84
C GLU A 22 -12.26 6.21 3.40
N ILE A 23 -11.86 6.04 4.66
CA ILE A 23 -11.78 4.72 5.30
C ILE A 23 -13.08 3.89 5.20
N PRO A 24 -14.29 4.47 5.34
CA PRO A 24 -15.52 3.70 5.19
C PRO A 24 -15.63 2.96 3.84
N ILE A 25 -15.02 3.47 2.76
CA ILE A 25 -15.02 2.83 1.43
C ILE A 25 -14.40 1.43 1.50
N VAL A 26 -13.41 1.21 2.36
CA VAL A 26 -12.67 -0.05 2.46
C VAL A 26 -13.09 -0.91 3.66
N LEU A 27 -14.09 -0.50 4.43
CA LEU A 27 -14.63 -1.30 5.55
C LEU A 27 -15.86 -2.08 5.08
N THR A 28 -15.63 -3.23 4.44
CA THR A 28 -16.68 -4.13 3.98
C THR A 28 -16.33 -5.59 4.27
N GLU A 29 -17.31 -6.47 4.23
CA GLU A 29 -17.11 -7.91 4.42
C GLU A 29 -16.11 -8.53 3.42
N LEU A 30 -16.00 -7.93 2.23
CA LEU A 30 -15.08 -8.38 1.18
C LEU A 30 -13.63 -7.93 1.43
N THR A 31 -13.41 -6.89 2.21
CA THR A 31 -12.10 -6.23 2.34
C THR A 31 -11.47 -6.38 3.71
N ILE A 32 -12.25 -6.75 4.74
CA ILE A 32 -11.75 -6.93 6.11
C ILE A 32 -11.99 -8.35 6.64
N PRO A 33 -11.22 -8.80 7.64
CA PRO A 33 -11.48 -10.07 8.34
C PRO A 33 -12.79 -10.00 9.14
N GLN A 34 -13.46 -11.13 9.32
CA GLN A 34 -14.73 -11.22 10.06
C GLN A 34 -14.66 -10.65 11.48
N SER A 35 -13.51 -10.78 12.15
CA SER A 35 -13.28 -10.22 13.49
C SER A 35 -13.33 -8.68 13.56
N TYR A 36 -13.46 -7.99 12.42
CA TYR A 36 -13.56 -6.55 12.31
C TYR A 36 -14.90 -6.07 11.72
N TYR A 37 -15.88 -6.96 11.49
CA TYR A 37 -17.16 -6.57 10.88
C TYR A 37 -17.94 -5.56 11.71
N HIS A 38 -17.76 -5.52 13.03
CA HIS A 38 -18.35 -4.49 13.89
C HIS A 38 -17.88 -3.06 13.56
N LEU A 39 -16.83 -2.90 12.76
CA LEU A 39 -16.39 -1.59 12.28
C LEU A 39 -17.25 -1.04 11.14
N ILE A 40 -18.06 -1.87 10.47
CA ILE A 40 -18.76 -1.50 9.24
C ILE A 40 -19.92 -0.53 9.53
N ASP A 41 -20.82 -0.91 10.44
CA ASP A 41 -22.11 -0.23 10.63
C ASP A 41 -21.99 1.27 10.96
N ASN A 42 -20.96 1.64 11.74
CA ASN A 42 -20.74 3.02 12.20
C ASN A 42 -19.57 3.71 11.50
N ALA A 43 -18.98 3.09 10.47
CA ALA A 43 -17.77 3.59 9.82
C ALA A 43 -17.89 5.05 9.39
N VAL A 44 -18.94 5.38 8.63
CA VAL A 44 -19.16 6.73 8.09
C VAL A 44 -19.31 7.76 9.21
N ILE A 45 -20.16 7.47 10.19
CA ILE A 45 -20.46 8.39 11.31
C ILE A 45 -19.19 8.65 12.12
N TYR A 46 -18.47 7.59 12.49
CA TYR A 46 -17.30 7.70 13.35
C TYR A 46 -16.11 8.33 12.62
N CYS A 47 -15.90 8.03 11.34
CA CYS A 47 -14.87 8.70 10.55
C CYS A 47 -15.16 10.20 10.38
N ASN A 48 -16.43 10.60 10.20
CA ASN A 48 -16.80 12.02 10.14
C ASN A 48 -16.52 12.74 11.47
N LYS A 49 -16.90 12.14 12.61
CA LYS A 49 -16.60 12.71 13.94
C LYS A 49 -15.09 12.87 14.18
N LEU A 50 -14.29 11.90 13.75
CA LEU A 50 -12.83 11.98 13.82
C LEU A 50 -12.28 13.12 12.94
N ASP A 51 -12.78 13.24 11.71
CA ASP A 51 -12.40 14.32 10.79
C ASP A 51 -12.75 15.71 11.35
N GLU A 52 -13.95 15.89 11.89
CA GLU A 52 -14.42 17.12 12.53
C GLU A 52 -13.52 17.54 13.70
N LEU A 53 -13.00 16.57 14.46
CA LEU A 53 -12.07 16.81 15.57
C LEU A 53 -10.61 17.00 15.11
N GLY A 54 -10.33 16.98 13.81
CA GLY A 54 -9.01 17.26 13.23
C GLY A 54 -8.15 16.02 12.94
N TYR A 55 -8.68 14.81 13.13
CA TYR A 55 -8.04 13.57 12.65
C TYR A 55 -8.39 13.38 11.17
N LYS A 56 -7.69 14.10 10.31
CA LYS A 56 -7.86 14.09 8.85
C LYS A 56 -7.28 12.84 8.20
N TYR A 57 -6.22 12.27 8.78
CA TYR A 57 -5.46 11.18 8.20
C TYR A 57 -5.16 10.06 9.18
N THR A 58 -4.96 8.84 8.64
CA THR A 58 -4.72 7.64 9.45
C THR A 58 -3.48 7.72 10.32
N ASN A 59 -2.41 8.40 9.88
CA ASN A 59 -1.19 8.54 10.69
C ASN A 59 -1.47 9.20 12.06
N GLN A 60 -2.41 10.15 12.14
CA GLN A 60 -2.76 10.83 13.38
C GLN A 60 -3.38 9.87 14.42
N LEU A 61 -4.19 8.90 13.97
CA LEU A 61 -4.71 7.83 14.84
C LEU A 61 -3.62 6.84 15.23
N LEU A 62 -2.71 6.52 14.31
CA LEU A 62 -1.62 5.57 14.54
C LEU A 62 -0.57 6.12 15.53
N GLU A 63 -0.35 7.45 15.54
CA GLU A 63 0.53 8.12 16.50
C GLU A 63 0.04 8.00 17.96
N ILE A 64 -1.27 7.85 18.17
CA ILE A 64 -1.86 7.73 19.52
C ILE A 64 -2.14 6.30 19.94
N GLN A 65 -1.86 5.30 19.09
CA GLN A 65 -2.26 3.90 19.31
C GLN A 65 -1.80 3.30 20.64
N ASN A 66 -0.65 3.74 21.16
CA ASN A 66 -0.05 3.24 22.40
C ASN A 66 -0.23 4.22 23.57
N ASN A 67 -1.02 5.28 23.40
CA ASN A 67 -1.27 6.28 24.44
C ASN A 67 -2.72 6.17 24.92
N HIS A 68 -2.92 5.44 26.02
CA HIS A 68 -4.23 5.18 26.61
C HIS A 68 -5.00 6.46 26.90
N ASN A 69 -4.36 7.43 27.57
CA ASN A 69 -4.99 8.69 27.96
C ASN A 69 -5.48 9.49 26.74
N ARG A 70 -4.67 9.55 25.67
CA ARG A 70 -5.08 10.23 24.42
C ARG A 70 -6.23 9.51 23.72
N LEU A 71 -6.26 8.18 23.78
CA LEU A 71 -7.39 7.41 23.24
C LEU A 71 -8.67 7.63 24.06
N GLU A 72 -8.59 7.65 25.39
CA GLU A 72 -9.74 7.96 26.25
C GLU A 72 -10.28 9.37 26.02
N GLU A 73 -9.39 10.36 25.91
CA GLU A 73 -9.76 11.74 25.59
C GLU A 73 -10.49 11.80 24.22
N LEU A 74 -9.98 11.07 23.23
CA LEU A 74 -10.61 10.96 21.92
C LEU A 74 -12.00 10.30 22.01
N CYS A 75 -12.14 9.24 22.80
CA CYS A 75 -13.43 8.59 23.05
C CYS A 75 -14.43 9.56 23.67
N GLN A 76 -14.02 10.34 24.68
CA GLN A 76 -14.87 11.33 25.35
C GLN A 76 -15.36 12.40 24.37
N LYS A 77 -14.44 12.96 23.57
CA LYS A 77 -14.76 14.04 22.62
C LYS A 77 -15.65 13.59 21.46
N THR A 78 -15.57 12.34 21.05
CA THR A 78 -16.32 11.80 19.90
C THR A 78 -17.52 10.95 20.30
N SER A 79 -17.59 10.55 21.56
CA SER A 79 -18.49 9.51 22.07
C SER A 79 -18.35 8.17 21.33
N ILE A 80 -17.21 7.91 20.68
CA ILE A 80 -16.92 6.61 20.07
C ILE A 80 -16.45 5.65 21.17
N GLN A 81 -16.93 4.42 21.13
CA GLN A 81 -16.50 3.40 22.08
C GLN A 81 -15.01 3.10 21.93
N PHE A 82 -14.32 2.95 23.07
CA PHE A 82 -12.89 2.67 23.11
C PHE A 82 -12.51 1.39 22.34
N THR A 83 -13.31 0.33 22.47
CA THR A 83 -13.13 -0.93 21.75
C THR A 83 -13.22 -0.76 20.24
N TYR A 84 -14.14 0.08 19.75
CA TYR A 84 -14.24 0.42 18.33
C TYR A 84 -12.95 1.11 17.85
N LEU A 85 -12.51 2.18 18.53
CA LEU A 85 -11.30 2.91 18.12
C LEU A 85 -10.06 2.03 18.15
N GLN A 86 -9.93 1.17 19.16
CA GLN A 86 -8.84 0.19 19.21
C GLN A 86 -8.86 -0.79 18.04
N SER A 87 -10.03 -1.34 17.70
CA SER A 87 -10.16 -2.23 16.54
C SER A 87 -9.84 -1.52 15.23
N LEU A 88 -10.32 -0.28 15.04
CA LEU A 88 -10.02 0.52 13.86
C LEU A 88 -8.52 0.76 13.74
N ILE A 89 -7.86 1.22 14.80
CA ILE A 89 -6.42 1.49 14.80
C ILE A 89 -5.61 0.22 14.52
N LYS A 90 -5.98 -0.93 15.11
CA LYS A 90 -5.33 -2.22 14.83
C LYS A 90 -5.47 -2.62 13.37
N LEU A 91 -6.65 -2.45 12.78
CA LEU A 91 -6.89 -2.73 11.36
C LEU A 91 -6.06 -1.80 10.45
N LEU A 92 -6.00 -0.51 10.77
CA LEU A 92 -5.18 0.46 10.03
C LEU A 92 -3.68 0.12 10.15
N ALA A 93 -3.21 -0.22 11.35
CA ALA A 93 -1.82 -0.62 11.59
C ALA A 93 -1.46 -1.91 10.82
N PHE A 94 -2.39 -2.86 10.74
CA PHE A 94 -2.21 -4.09 9.97
C PHE A 94 -1.99 -3.83 8.47
N ASN A 95 -2.72 -2.85 7.92
CA ASN A 95 -2.66 -2.47 6.51
C ASN A 95 -1.60 -1.40 6.18
N GLN A 96 -0.80 -0.97 7.16
CA GLN A 96 0.33 -0.08 6.88
C GLN A 96 1.30 -0.72 5.89
N TYR A 97 1.85 0.12 5.01
CA TYR A 97 2.88 -0.31 4.08
C TYR A 97 4.12 -0.81 4.82
N LYS A 98 4.59 -2.00 4.44
CA LYS A 98 5.80 -2.60 4.99
C LYS A 98 6.86 -2.64 3.88
N PRO A 99 7.94 -1.87 4.01
CA PRO A 99 9.03 -1.87 3.04
C PRO A 99 9.57 -3.27 2.76
N PHE A 100 9.65 -3.63 1.47
CA PHE A 100 10.07 -4.94 1.03
C PHE A 100 11.52 -4.91 0.50
N PRO A 101 12.37 -5.90 0.80
CA PRO A 101 13.73 -5.93 0.27
C PRO A 101 13.76 -6.11 -1.25
N ILE A 102 14.39 -5.19 -1.98
CA ILE A 102 14.43 -5.25 -3.46
C ILE A 102 15.26 -6.43 -3.96
N LYS A 103 16.19 -6.94 -3.15
CA LYS A 103 17.01 -8.12 -3.48
C LYS A 103 16.20 -9.40 -3.72
N LYS A 104 14.94 -9.44 -3.31
CA LYS A 104 14.02 -10.56 -3.51
C LYS A 104 13.22 -10.44 -4.81
N ILE A 105 13.35 -9.35 -5.56
CA ILE A 105 12.66 -9.15 -6.82
C ILE A 105 13.43 -9.90 -7.91
N GLU A 106 12.82 -10.98 -8.41
CA GLU A 106 13.45 -11.89 -9.37
C GLU A 106 13.17 -11.53 -10.84
N SER A 107 12.21 -10.62 -11.08
CA SER A 107 11.85 -10.16 -12.42
C SER A 107 12.77 -9.09 -13.00
N LEU A 108 13.82 -8.73 -12.25
CA LEU A 108 14.94 -7.91 -12.69
C LEU A 108 16.22 -8.72 -12.56
N SER A 109 17.20 -8.45 -13.42
CA SER A 109 18.45 -9.19 -13.36
C SER A 109 19.20 -8.91 -12.06
N LYS A 110 19.91 -9.93 -11.55
CA LYS A 110 20.79 -9.76 -10.37
C LYS A 110 21.80 -8.62 -10.56
N LYS A 111 22.28 -8.43 -11.80
CA LYS A 111 23.21 -7.35 -12.16
C LYS A 111 22.59 -5.97 -11.94
N GLU A 112 21.34 -5.76 -12.36
CA GLU A 112 20.62 -4.51 -12.15
C GLU A 112 20.35 -4.27 -10.66
N ILE A 113 19.79 -5.27 -9.97
CA ILE A 113 19.51 -5.18 -8.52
C ILE A 113 20.78 -4.83 -7.74
N ASN A 114 21.92 -5.45 -8.06
CA ASN A 114 23.18 -5.15 -7.39
C ASN A 114 23.64 -3.70 -7.58
N LYS A 115 23.33 -3.05 -8.72
CA LYS A 115 23.64 -1.63 -8.91
C LYS A 115 22.86 -0.74 -7.93
N PHE A 116 21.57 -1.03 -7.72
CA PHE A 116 20.78 -0.32 -6.70
C PHE A 116 21.31 -0.57 -5.28
N LEU A 117 21.61 -1.83 -4.96
CA LEU A 117 22.15 -2.21 -3.64
C LEU A 117 23.48 -1.50 -3.33
N ASN A 118 24.37 -1.39 -4.32
CA ASN A 118 25.66 -0.70 -4.19
C ASN A 118 25.51 0.81 -3.96
N LYS A 119 24.40 1.41 -4.41
CA LYS A 119 24.03 2.80 -4.11
C LYS A 119 23.28 2.97 -2.78
N GLY A 120 23.03 1.88 -2.07
CA GLY A 120 22.37 1.89 -0.76
C GLY A 120 20.84 1.78 -0.82
N TYR A 121 20.26 1.66 -2.01
CA TYR A 121 18.82 1.39 -2.18
C TYR A 121 18.56 -0.09 -1.94
N LYS A 122 17.94 -0.42 -0.81
CA LYS A 122 17.75 -1.79 -0.32
C LYS A 122 16.29 -2.21 -0.25
N LYS A 123 15.38 -1.24 -0.13
CA LYS A 123 13.96 -1.48 0.16
C LYS A 123 13.06 -0.68 -0.78
N SER A 124 11.84 -1.18 -0.96
CA SER A 124 10.86 -0.62 -1.90
C SER A 124 10.36 0.78 -1.53
N ASP A 125 10.32 1.16 -0.25
CA ASP A 125 10.05 2.54 0.19
C ASP A 125 11.08 3.54 -0.34
N GLN A 126 12.36 3.19 -0.27
CA GLN A 126 13.45 4.01 -0.78
C GLN A 126 13.31 4.20 -2.29
N ILE A 127 12.93 3.14 -3.02
CA ILE A 127 12.70 3.22 -4.46
C ILE A 127 11.52 4.15 -4.81
N LEU A 128 10.40 4.05 -4.09
CA LEU A 128 9.26 4.95 -4.30
C LEU A 128 9.64 6.42 -4.09
N LEU A 129 10.42 6.71 -3.05
CA LEU A 129 10.76 8.08 -2.69
C LEU A 129 11.69 8.77 -3.69
N ILE A 130 12.55 8.02 -4.38
CA ILE A 130 13.52 8.58 -5.34
C ILE A 130 13.00 8.63 -6.79
N GLY A 131 11.84 8.04 -7.06
CA GLY A 131 11.37 7.76 -8.41
C GLY A 131 10.02 8.38 -8.79
N LYS A 132 9.62 9.43 -8.05
CA LYS A 132 8.25 9.97 -8.07
C LYS A 132 7.84 10.50 -9.45
N THR A 133 8.73 11.17 -10.15
CA THR A 133 8.45 11.77 -11.46
C THR A 133 9.24 11.10 -12.58
N LYS A 134 8.87 11.38 -13.84
CA LYS A 134 9.63 10.91 -15.02
C LYS A 134 11.08 11.40 -15.00
N GLU A 135 11.32 12.63 -14.56
CA GLU A 135 12.67 13.21 -14.47
C GLU A 135 13.47 12.59 -13.33
N ASP A 136 12.85 12.32 -12.18
CA ASP A 136 13.49 11.58 -11.08
C ASP A 136 13.96 10.20 -11.54
N ARG A 137 13.12 9.48 -12.30
CA ARG A 137 13.47 8.17 -12.85
C ARG A 137 14.68 8.22 -13.78
N LYS A 138 14.77 9.24 -14.65
CA LYS A 138 15.95 9.45 -15.51
C LYS A 138 17.20 9.75 -14.69
N LYS A 139 17.08 10.58 -13.66
CA LYS A 139 18.18 10.93 -12.76
C LYS A 139 18.70 9.70 -12.01
N VAL A 140 17.80 8.90 -11.42
CA VAL A 140 18.14 7.64 -10.74
C VAL A 140 18.78 6.65 -11.72
N ALA A 141 18.25 6.52 -12.93
CA ALA A 141 18.81 5.64 -13.96
C ALA A 141 20.27 5.99 -14.27
N LYS A 142 20.57 7.29 -14.44
CA LYS A 142 21.93 7.80 -14.65
C LYS A 142 22.83 7.57 -13.43
N GLU A 143 22.33 7.85 -12.22
CA GLU A 143 23.08 7.69 -10.97
C GLU A 143 23.46 6.23 -10.69
N VAL A 144 22.51 5.32 -10.87
CA VAL A 144 22.65 3.87 -10.63
C VAL A 144 23.36 3.19 -11.80
N GLY A 145 23.28 3.77 -13.01
CA GLY A 145 23.84 3.22 -14.24
C GLY A 145 23.02 2.07 -14.80
N VAL A 146 21.70 2.19 -14.82
CA VAL A 146 20.75 1.21 -15.39
C VAL A 146 19.84 1.87 -16.42
N PRO A 147 19.18 1.11 -17.31
CA PRO A 147 18.15 1.68 -18.18
C PRO A 147 17.00 2.31 -17.39
N VAL A 148 16.40 3.37 -17.95
CA VAL A 148 15.23 4.04 -17.34
C VAL A 148 14.06 3.08 -17.15
N ASP A 149 13.88 2.13 -18.06
CA ASP A 149 12.81 1.12 -17.97
C ASP A 149 13.00 0.18 -16.77
N CYS A 150 14.25 -0.15 -16.42
CA CYS A 150 14.56 -0.93 -15.22
C CYS A 150 14.15 -0.17 -13.95
N VAL A 151 14.47 1.14 -13.87
CA VAL A 151 14.04 2.00 -12.76
C VAL A 151 12.52 2.08 -12.71
N THR A 152 11.87 2.31 -13.86
CA THR A 152 10.42 2.43 -13.97
C THR A 152 9.71 1.15 -13.54
N LYS A 153 10.16 -0.02 -14.00
CA LYS A 153 9.64 -1.32 -13.57
C LYS A 153 9.78 -1.51 -12.06
N LEU A 154 10.95 -1.21 -11.49
CA LEU A 154 11.17 -1.37 -10.06
C LEU A 154 10.26 -0.47 -9.21
N ILE A 155 10.01 0.77 -9.64
CA ILE A 155 9.10 1.71 -8.96
C ILE A 155 7.65 1.27 -9.08
N LYS A 156 7.22 0.85 -10.28
CA LYS A 156 5.88 0.28 -10.52
C LYS A 156 5.60 -0.93 -9.63
N MET A 157 6.56 -1.85 -9.54
CA MET A 157 6.47 -2.98 -8.60
C MET A 157 6.45 -2.53 -7.13
N ALA A 158 7.25 -1.53 -6.76
CA ALA A 158 7.25 -0.95 -5.42
C ALA A 158 5.90 -0.33 -5.06
N ASP A 159 5.24 0.33 -6.02
CA ASP A 159 3.91 0.93 -5.85
C ASP A 159 2.84 -0.16 -5.66
N LEU A 160 2.85 -1.21 -6.48
CA LEU A 160 1.96 -2.36 -6.32
C LEU A 160 2.12 -3.07 -4.97
N MET A 161 3.34 -3.17 -4.44
CA MET A 161 3.60 -3.75 -3.11
C MET A 161 3.04 -2.92 -1.95
N ARG A 162 2.48 -1.73 -2.21
CA ARG A 162 1.74 -0.98 -1.21
C ARG A 162 0.35 -1.57 -0.94
N LEU A 163 -0.22 -2.33 -1.88
CA LEU A 163 -1.54 -2.98 -1.72
C LEU A 163 -1.51 -4.05 -0.61
N PRO A 164 -2.61 -4.25 0.13
CA PRO A 164 -2.65 -5.22 1.23
C PRO A 164 -2.26 -6.63 0.80
N GLY A 165 -1.26 -7.22 1.46
CA GLY A 165 -0.80 -8.58 1.18
C GLY A 165 -0.02 -8.77 -0.13
N VAL A 166 0.21 -7.71 -0.91
CA VAL A 166 0.97 -7.82 -2.17
C VAL A 166 2.47 -7.77 -1.90
N LYS A 167 3.15 -8.87 -2.24
CA LYS A 167 4.63 -8.98 -2.24
C LYS A 167 5.14 -9.09 -3.67
N TYR A 168 6.46 -9.16 -3.83
CA TYR A 168 7.13 -9.20 -5.15
C TYR A 168 6.53 -10.20 -6.16
N ILE A 169 6.16 -11.43 -5.76
CA ILE A 169 5.56 -12.42 -6.69
C ILE A 169 4.23 -11.89 -7.25
N ARG A 170 3.34 -11.41 -6.38
CA ARG A 170 2.02 -10.88 -6.78
C ARG A 170 2.16 -9.56 -7.54
N ALA A 171 3.07 -8.69 -7.11
CA ALA A 171 3.38 -7.46 -7.83
C ALA A 171 3.92 -7.74 -9.24
N ASN A 172 4.75 -8.79 -9.41
CA ASN A 172 5.24 -9.20 -10.72
C ASN A 172 4.12 -9.72 -11.60
N LEU A 173 3.23 -10.57 -11.06
CA LEU A 173 2.04 -11.01 -11.79
C LEU A 173 1.23 -9.82 -12.31
N TYR A 174 0.92 -8.84 -11.46
CA TYR A 174 0.14 -7.67 -11.86
C TYR A 174 0.85 -6.81 -12.89
N TYR A 175 2.16 -6.60 -12.72
CA TYR A 175 2.98 -5.87 -13.68
C TYR A 175 2.95 -6.53 -15.07
N GLU A 176 3.25 -7.82 -15.15
CA GLU A 176 3.29 -8.56 -16.41
C GLU A 176 1.89 -8.68 -17.06
N ALA A 177 0.83 -8.67 -16.26
CA ALA A 177 -0.57 -8.64 -16.72
C ALA A 177 -1.08 -7.23 -17.09
N GLY A 178 -0.22 -6.21 -17.11
CA GLY A 178 -0.56 -4.83 -17.49
C GLY A 178 -1.26 -3.99 -16.41
N LEU A 179 -1.48 -4.54 -15.21
CA LEU A 179 -1.96 -3.86 -14.00
C LEU A 179 -0.76 -3.34 -13.18
N ASP A 180 0.02 -2.48 -13.80
CA ASP A 180 1.41 -2.22 -13.41
C ASP A 180 1.63 -1.11 -12.38
N TYR A 181 0.57 -0.47 -11.85
CA TYR A 181 0.62 0.45 -10.71
C TYR A 181 -0.75 0.48 -10.00
N VAL A 182 -0.80 1.03 -8.78
CA VAL A 182 -2.00 0.95 -7.91
C VAL A 182 -3.24 1.54 -8.58
N GLN A 183 -3.15 2.70 -9.23
CA GLN A 183 -4.30 3.36 -9.82
C GLN A 183 -4.96 2.54 -10.95
N LYS A 184 -4.25 1.59 -11.59
CA LYS A 184 -4.87 0.71 -12.59
C LYS A 184 -5.89 -0.29 -12.03
N PHE A 185 -5.99 -0.40 -10.70
CA PHE A 185 -7.02 -1.21 -10.06
C PHE A 185 -8.36 -0.48 -9.89
N ILE A 186 -8.37 0.84 -10.05
CA ILE A 186 -9.57 1.65 -9.86
C ILE A 186 -10.57 1.34 -10.97
N GLY A 187 -11.81 1.01 -10.57
CA GLY A 187 -12.91 0.74 -11.51
C GLY A 187 -12.86 -0.62 -12.20
N LEU A 188 -11.92 -1.50 -11.85
CA LEU A 188 -11.89 -2.86 -12.38
C LEU A 188 -13.13 -3.67 -11.98
N ASP A 189 -13.68 -4.41 -12.93
CA ASP A 189 -14.70 -5.43 -12.67
C ASP A 189 -14.05 -6.65 -12.00
N LEU A 190 -14.49 -6.98 -10.80
CA LEU A 190 -13.88 -8.04 -9.97
C LEU A 190 -13.87 -9.40 -10.67
N ASP A 191 -14.99 -9.81 -11.25
CA ASP A 191 -15.15 -11.16 -11.79
C ASP A 191 -14.44 -11.29 -13.15
N LYS A 192 -14.56 -10.30 -14.03
CA LYS A 192 -13.82 -10.26 -15.30
C LYS A 192 -12.31 -10.19 -15.09
N THR A 193 -11.86 -9.36 -14.15
CA THR A 193 -10.42 -9.24 -13.84
C THR A 193 -9.87 -10.53 -13.25
N ARG A 194 -10.66 -11.20 -12.39
CA ARG A 194 -10.29 -12.51 -11.84
C ARG A 194 -10.14 -13.56 -12.92
N GLU A 195 -11.10 -13.63 -13.84
CA GLU A 195 -11.08 -14.56 -14.97
C GLU A 195 -9.83 -14.32 -15.83
N TYR A 196 -9.58 -13.07 -16.21
CA TYR A 196 -8.40 -12.66 -16.97
C TYR A 196 -7.10 -13.08 -16.28
N LEU A 197 -6.90 -12.74 -15.00
CA LEU A 197 -5.68 -13.08 -14.28
C LEU A 197 -5.51 -14.60 -14.12
N THR A 198 -6.61 -15.35 -14.04
CA THR A 198 -6.56 -16.82 -13.96
C THR A 198 -6.08 -17.42 -15.28
N ALA A 199 -6.62 -16.96 -16.41
CA ALA A 199 -6.15 -17.36 -17.74
C ALA A 199 -4.68 -16.96 -17.95
N PHE A 200 -4.33 -15.71 -17.63
CA PHE A 200 -2.97 -15.19 -17.76
C PHE A 200 -1.94 -16.02 -16.99
N VAL A 201 -2.25 -16.40 -15.74
CA VAL A 201 -1.37 -17.26 -14.93
C VAL A 201 -1.22 -18.64 -15.55
N LYS A 202 -2.31 -19.23 -16.06
CA LYS A 202 -2.30 -20.54 -16.71
C LYS A 202 -1.42 -20.54 -17.96
N ASP A 203 -1.47 -19.47 -18.74
CA ASP A 203 -0.75 -19.41 -20.02
C ASP A 203 0.73 -19.04 -19.82
N THR A 204 1.01 -18.08 -18.95
CA THR A 204 2.37 -17.52 -18.79
C THR A 204 3.21 -18.19 -17.71
N HIS A 205 2.58 -18.87 -16.75
CA HIS A 205 3.25 -19.46 -15.58
C HIS A 205 4.06 -18.46 -14.72
N VAL A 206 3.80 -17.16 -14.86
CA VAL A 206 4.53 -16.09 -14.16
C VAL A 206 4.39 -16.17 -12.63
N ALA A 207 3.32 -16.82 -12.15
CA ALA A 207 3.05 -17.08 -10.75
C ALA A 207 2.40 -18.46 -10.62
N LYS A 208 2.41 -19.00 -9.39
CA LYS A 208 1.77 -20.31 -9.12
C LYS A 208 0.24 -20.26 -9.17
N MET A 209 -0.35 -19.12 -8.83
CA MET A 209 -1.81 -18.95 -8.77
C MET A 209 -2.21 -17.49 -8.93
N ALA A 210 -3.38 -17.25 -9.52
CA ALA A 210 -4.07 -15.97 -9.50
C ALA A 210 -4.47 -15.57 -8.06
N PRO A 211 -4.78 -14.29 -7.77
CA PRO A 211 -5.31 -13.89 -6.47
C PRO A 211 -6.60 -14.63 -6.17
N LEU A 212 -7.00 -14.75 -4.90
CA LEU A 212 -8.36 -15.18 -4.51
C LEU A 212 -9.37 -14.04 -4.71
N LYS A 213 -10.67 -14.35 -4.77
CA LYS A 213 -11.71 -13.33 -5.05
C LYS A 213 -11.68 -12.23 -3.99
N LYS A 214 -11.53 -12.63 -2.73
CA LYS A 214 -11.39 -11.70 -1.59
C LYS A 214 -10.11 -10.85 -1.67
N GLU A 215 -8.98 -11.44 -2.08
CA GLU A 215 -7.72 -10.70 -2.25
C GLU A 215 -7.85 -9.63 -3.34
N LEU A 216 -8.38 -10.00 -4.51
CA LEU A 216 -8.55 -9.07 -5.61
C LEU A 216 -9.58 -7.97 -5.29
N ALA A 217 -10.69 -8.32 -4.62
CA ALA A 217 -11.66 -7.34 -4.14
C ALA A 217 -11.01 -6.34 -3.17
N THR A 218 -10.15 -6.84 -2.27
CA THR A 218 -9.36 -5.99 -1.37
C THR A 218 -8.46 -5.05 -2.16
N HIS A 219 -7.74 -5.52 -3.17
CA HIS A 219 -6.86 -4.67 -3.97
C HIS A 219 -7.62 -3.60 -4.75
N ILE A 220 -8.73 -3.97 -5.38
CA ILE A 220 -9.59 -3.03 -6.12
C ILE A 220 -10.14 -1.95 -5.19
N MET A 221 -10.75 -2.33 -4.07
CA MET A 221 -11.38 -1.36 -3.16
C MET A 221 -10.36 -0.45 -2.48
N TRP A 222 -9.24 -1.01 -2.00
CA TRP A 222 -8.19 -0.20 -1.39
C TRP A 222 -7.57 0.76 -2.40
N SER A 223 -7.38 0.38 -3.66
CA SER A 223 -6.79 1.26 -4.68
C SER A 223 -7.53 2.60 -4.85
N GLN A 224 -8.83 2.65 -4.54
CA GLN A 224 -9.68 3.84 -4.66
C GLN A 224 -9.28 4.96 -3.71
N ILE A 225 -8.65 4.62 -2.57
CA ILE A 225 -8.34 5.58 -1.51
C ILE A 225 -6.83 5.80 -1.35
N TYR A 226 -6.01 5.17 -2.19
CA TYR A 226 -4.55 5.26 -2.06
C TYR A 226 -4.05 6.66 -2.43
N PRO A 227 -3.24 7.31 -1.59
CA PRO A 227 -2.61 8.55 -1.98
C PRO A 227 -1.65 8.29 -3.15
N ILE A 228 -1.62 9.20 -4.12
CA ILE A 228 -0.69 9.16 -5.24
C ILE A 228 0.72 9.40 -4.70
N GLN A 229 1.62 8.44 -4.90
CA GLN A 229 3.03 8.54 -4.48
C GLN A 229 3.98 8.76 -5.66
N VAL A 230 3.57 8.35 -6.86
CA VAL A 230 4.37 8.35 -8.08
C VAL A 230 3.47 8.69 -9.27
N GLU A 231 4.00 9.52 -10.17
CA GLU A 231 3.40 9.89 -11.46
C GLU A 231 3.96 8.98 -12.55
N PHE A 232 3.08 8.17 -13.15
CA PHE A 232 3.45 7.25 -14.23
C PHE A 232 2.99 7.70 -15.61
N GLU A 233 2.03 8.63 -15.67
CA GLU A 233 1.48 9.25 -16.88
C GLU A 233 2.14 10.61 -17.13
#